data_AF-A0A3B9BFT0-F1
#
_entry.id   AF-A0A3B9BFT0-F1
#
_cell.length_a   1.000
_cell.length_b   1.000
_cell.length_c   1.000
_cell.angle_alpha   90.00
_cell.angle_beta   90.00
_cell.angle_gamma   90.00
#
_symmetry.space_group_name_H-M   'P 1'
#
loop_
_entity.id
_entity.type
_entity.pdbx_description
1 polymer ?
#
loop_
_entity_poly.entity_id
_entity_poly.type
_entity_poly.pdbx_seq_one_letter_code
_entity_poly.pdbx_strand_id
1 'polypeptide(L)' 'AQGLAPELRARAQWSLSLGAMIWPHMLARAMLSEQIYRAVTILANHPYHRA' A
#
# COMPACT_ATOMS: atom_id res chain seq x y z
N ALA A 1 3.01 13.53 -10.81
CA ALA A 1 2.69 13.83 -9.41
C ALA A 1 3.99 13.97 -8.62
N GLN A 2 4.20 15.05 -7.88
CA GLN A 2 5.48 15.38 -7.21
C GLN A 2 5.69 14.75 -5.81
N GLY A 3 4.99 13.65 -5.48
CA GLY A 3 5.11 12.99 -4.17
C GLY A 3 4.23 13.61 -3.08
N LEU A 4 4.62 13.45 -1.80
CA LEU A 4 3.87 13.90 -0.63
C LEU A 4 4.47 15.20 -0.06
N ALA A 5 3.61 16.14 0.33
CA ALA A 5 4.05 17.35 1.03
C ALA A 5 4.71 17.02 2.39
N PRO A 6 5.79 17.71 2.80
CA PRO A 6 6.49 17.43 4.05
C PRO A 6 5.59 17.47 5.30
N GLU A 7 4.66 18.43 5.36
CA GLU A 7 3.75 18.62 6.49
C GLU A 7 2.75 17.46 6.58
N LEU A 8 2.32 16.92 5.44
CA LEU A 8 1.46 15.74 5.40
C LEU A 8 2.19 14.51 5.92
N ARG A 9 3.46 14.33 5.50
CA ARG A 9 4.29 13.21 5.95
C ARG A 9 4.58 13.29 7.46
N ALA A 10 4.84 14.49 7.98
CA ALA A 10 5.12 14.70 9.40
C ALA A 10 3.91 14.38 10.31
N ARG A 11 2.68 14.50 9.79
CA ARG A 11 1.44 14.21 10.52
C ARG A 11 1.04 12.73 10.48
N ALA A 12 1.66 11.91 9.63
CA ALA A 12 1.28 10.52 9.47
C ALA A 12 1.74 9.70 10.68
N GLN A 13 0.82 8.95 11.29
CA GLN A 13 1.16 8.04 12.39
C GLN A 13 2.02 6.87 11.92
N TRP A 14 1.80 6.45 10.67
CA TRP A 14 2.54 5.37 10.03
C TRP A 14 2.95 5.74 8.62
N SER A 15 4.09 5.20 8.20
CA SER A 15 4.60 5.29 6.83
C SER A 15 4.91 3.88 6.33
N LEU A 16 4.27 3.48 5.23
CA LEU A 16 4.47 2.17 4.60
C LEU A 16 5.15 2.36 3.25
N SER A 17 6.07 1.46 2.91
CA SER A 17 6.72 1.40 1.60
C SER A 17 6.25 0.19 0.80
N LEU A 18 5.96 0.37 -0.48
CA LEU A 18 5.68 -0.71 -1.45
C LEU A 18 6.96 -1.27 -2.10
N GLY A 19 8.15 -0.92 -1.59
CA GLY A 19 9.45 -1.35 -2.09
C GLY A 19 10.38 -0.18 -2.43
N ALA A 20 11.58 -0.49 -2.93
CA ALA A 20 12.60 0.52 -3.27
C ALA A 20 12.37 1.20 -4.64
N MET A 21 11.49 0.64 -5.47
CA MET A 21 11.19 1.15 -6.81
C MET A 21 10.27 2.38 -6.76
N ILE A 22 10.38 3.24 -7.78
CA ILE A 22 9.41 4.33 -8.00
C ILE A 22 8.23 3.76 -8.77
N TRP A 23 7.05 3.82 -8.16
CA TRP A 23 5.81 3.36 -8.76
C TRP A 23 5.02 4.54 -9.37
N PRO A 24 4.47 4.41 -10.59
CA PRO A 24 3.50 5.36 -11.13
C PRO A 24 2.30 5.50 -10.17
N HIS A 25 1.82 6.72 -9.95
CA HIS A 25 0.82 7.00 -8.92
C HIS A 25 -0.46 6.15 -9.05
N MET A 26 -0.93 5.91 -10.28
CA MET A 26 -2.12 5.07 -10.51
C MET A 26 -1.87 3.59 -10.18
N LEU A 27 -0.66 3.09 -10.44
CA LEU A 27 -0.29 1.72 -10.11
C LEU A 27 -0.15 1.53 -8.60
N ALA A 28 0.48 2.49 -7.91
CA ALA A 28 0.62 2.46 -6.45
C ALA A 28 -0.73 2.36 -5.73
N ARG A 29 -1.79 3.00 -6.26
CA ARG A 29 -3.16 2.89 -5.74
C ARG A 29 -3.73 1.48 -5.88
N ALA A 30 -3.56 0.86 -7.05
CA ALA A 30 -4.03 -0.51 -7.30
C ALA A 30 -3.27 -1.51 -6.41
N MET A 31 -1.95 -1.37 -6.32
CA MET A 31 -1.10 -2.20 -5.46
C MET A 31 -1.50 -2.09 -3.99
N LEU A 32 -1.68 -0.89 -3.45
CA LEU A 32 -2.10 -0.71 -2.06
C LEU A 32 -3.47 -1.36 -1.80
N SER A 33 -4.41 -1.22 -2.74
CA SER A 33 -5.74 -1.82 -2.64
C SER A 33 -5.66 -3.35 -2.60
N GLU A 34 -4.82 -3.93 -3.47
CA GLU A 34 -4.58 -5.37 -3.49
C GLU A 34 -3.90 -5.85 -2.20
N GLN A 35 -2.91 -5.13 -1.67
CA GLN A 35 -2.25 -5.50 -0.42
C GLN A 35 -3.20 -5.44 0.79
N ILE A 36 -4.12 -4.46 0.83
CA ILE A 36 -5.17 -4.40 1.85
C ILE A 36 -6.11 -5.60 1.70
N TYR A 37 -6.56 -5.90 0.47
CA TYR A 37 -7.40 -7.08 0.21
C TYR A 37 -6.70 -8.37 0.67
N ARG A 38 -5.43 -8.54 0.31
CA ARG A 38 -4.60 -9.66 0.74
C ARG A 38 -4.53 -9.76 2.26
N ALA A 39 -4.26 -8.66 2.96
CA ALA A 39 -4.22 -8.63 4.43
C ALA A 39 -5.56 -9.09 5.04
N VAL A 40 -6.69 -8.57 4.52
CA VAL A 40 -8.02 -8.99 4.96
C VAL A 40 -8.25 -10.49 4.70
N THR A 41 -7.87 -11.00 3.53
CA THR A 41 -8.03 -12.43 3.22
C THR A 41 -7.17 -13.33 4.10
N ILE A 42 -5.97 -12.90 4.49
CA ILE A 42 -5.13 -13.62 5.45
C ILE A 42 -5.81 -13.68 6.81
N LEU A 43 -6.32 -12.54 7.31
CA LEU A 43 -7.04 -12.46 8.59
C LEU A 43 -8.32 -13.30 8.59
N ALA A 44 -9.00 -13.40 7.45
CA ALA A 44 -10.19 -14.23 7.26
C ALA A 44 -9.86 -15.73 7.00
N ASN A 45 -8.58 -16.11 7.04
CA ASN A 45 -8.09 -17.45 6.69
C ASN A 45 -8.56 -17.94 5.29
N HIS A 46 -8.72 -17.00 4.36
CA HIS A 46 -9.14 -17.26 2.99
C HIS A 46 -7.92 -17.64 2.11
N PRO A 47 -8.06 -18.61 1.17
CA PRO A 47 -6.92 -19.18 0.43
C PRO A 47 -6.27 -18.24 -0.60
N TYR A 48 -6.83 -17.05 -0.84
CA TYR A 48 -6.38 -16.11 -1.89
C TYR A 48 -4.87 -15.87 -1.92
N HIS A 49 -4.23 -15.77 -0.76
CA HIS A 49 -2.79 -15.48 -0.67
C HIS A 49 -1.88 -16.67 -0.98
N ARG A 50 -2.42 -17.90 -1.06
CA ARG A 50 -1.67 -19.15 -1.31
C ARG A 50 -2.00 -19.78 -2.68
N ALA A 51 -2.98 -19.23 -3.39
CA ALA A 51 -3.42 -19.72 -4.69
C ALA A 51 -2.41 -19.38 -5.79
#